data_AF-A0A350YLE3-F1
#
_entry.id   AF-A0A350YLE3-F1
#
_cell.length_a   1.000
_cell.length_b   1.000
_cell.length_c   1.000
_cell.angle_alpha   90.00
_cell.angle_beta   90.00
_cell.angle_gamma   90.00
#
_symmetry.space_group_name_H-M   'P 1'
#
loop_
_entity.id
_entity.type
_entity.pdbx_description
1 polymer ?
#
loop_
_entity_poly.entity_id
_entity_poly.type
_entity_poly.pdbx_seq_one_letter_code
_entity_poly.pdbx_strand_id
1 'polypeptide(L)'
;MWDYSISPTELDDLLDGRIEKAGHLSREQFFTRMLTGLPWFTVIQLVPVEKVKEMMTEKVIASLWPESVRKKYEYVRKRLQEALPDAG
;
A
#
# COMPACT_ATOMS: atom_id res chain seq x y z
N MET A 1 -12.66 -4.86 -16.52
CA MET A 1 -13.12 -3.58 -17.05
C MET A 1 -12.80 -2.54 -15.99
N TRP A 2 -11.63 -1.91 -16.11
CA TRP A 2 -11.22 -0.77 -15.30
C TRP A 2 -11.70 0.46 -16.05
N ASP A 3 -12.63 1.17 -15.44
CA ASP A 3 -13.12 2.50 -15.80
C ASP A 3 -14.52 2.53 -15.21
N TYR A 4 -14.71 3.27 -14.12
CA TYR A 4 -15.91 4.07 -13.88
C TYR A 4 -15.60 4.85 -12.58
N SER A 5 -15.22 6.11 -12.78
CA SER A 5 -15.36 7.23 -11.83
C SER A 5 -14.72 7.09 -10.44
N ILE A 6 -13.47 6.64 -10.32
CA ILE A 6 -12.71 6.93 -9.10
C ILE A 6 -11.85 8.15 -9.40
N SER A 7 -12.18 9.27 -8.77
CA SER A 7 -11.41 10.50 -8.89
C SER A 7 -10.04 10.36 -8.21
N PRO A 8 -9.00 11.09 -8.67
CA PRO A 8 -7.71 11.14 -7.97
C PRO A 8 -7.87 11.55 -6.50
N THR A 9 -8.80 12.47 -6.22
CA THR A 9 -9.13 12.91 -4.87
C THR A 9 -9.63 11.76 -3.98
N GLU A 10 -10.49 10.88 -4.50
CA GLU A 10 -10.94 9.71 -3.75
C GLU A 10 -9.80 8.71 -3.49
N LEU A 11 -8.83 8.59 -4.39
CA LEU A 11 -7.64 7.75 -4.16
C LEU A 11 -6.74 8.34 -3.08
N ASP A 12 -6.54 9.66 -3.07
CA ASP A 12 -5.79 10.34 -2.03
C ASP A 12 -6.51 10.19 -0.68
N ASP A 13 -7.83 10.41 -0.64
CA ASP A 13 -8.64 10.23 0.56
C ASP A 13 -8.63 8.76 1.05
N LEU A 14 -8.56 7.79 0.13
CA LEU A 14 -8.46 6.36 0.44
C LEU A 14 -7.09 6.02 1.04
N LEU A 15 -6.00 6.55 0.49
CA LEU A 15 -4.64 6.38 1.03
C LEU A 15 -4.50 7.05 2.40
N ASP A 16 -5.13 8.22 2.55
CA ASP A 16 -5.17 8.97 3.79
C ASP A 16 -6.04 8.31 4.87
N GLY A 17 -6.84 7.32 4.52
CA GLY A 17 -7.78 6.65 5.42
C GLY A 17 -9.01 7.49 5.76
N ARG A 18 -9.28 8.56 5.01
CA ARG A 18 -10.48 9.41 5.15
C ARG A 18 -11.73 8.69 4.62
N ILE A 19 -11.55 7.81 3.65
CA ILE A 19 -12.58 6.90 3.16
C ILE A 19 -12.07 5.46 3.18
N GLU A 20 -12.96 4.50 3.40
CA GLU A 20 -12.58 3.07 3.43
C GLU A 20 -12.55 2.43 2.04
N LYS A 21 -13.36 2.96 1.12
CA LYS A 21 -13.52 2.46 -0.25
C LYS A 21 -13.75 3.61 -1.22
N ALA A 22 -13.11 3.53 -2.38
CA ALA A 22 -13.41 4.34 -3.55
C ALA A 22 -14.11 3.45 -4.59
N GLY A 23 -15.43 3.61 -4.73
CA GLY A 23 -16.26 2.64 -5.46
C GLY A 23 -16.15 1.23 -4.87
N HIS A 24 -15.67 0.26 -5.66
CA HIS A 24 -15.41 -1.12 -5.22
C HIS A 24 -13.98 -1.37 -4.72
N LEU A 25 -13.12 -0.35 -4.75
CA LEU A 25 -11.71 -0.47 -4.42
C LEU A 25 -11.47 -0.16 -2.94
N SER A 26 -10.96 -1.13 -2.18
CA SER A 26 -10.53 -0.90 -0.79
C SER A 26 -9.11 -0.34 -0.72
N ARG A 27 -8.77 0.30 0.41
CA ARG A 27 -7.41 0.80 0.71
C ARG A 27 -6.34 -0.30 0.53
N GLU A 28 -6.61 -1.50 1.05
CA GLU A 28 -5.71 -2.66 0.91
C GLU A 28 -5.54 -3.09 -0.55
N GLN A 29 -6.62 -3.15 -1.32
CA GLN A 29 -6.57 -3.54 -2.73
C GLN A 29 -5.82 -2.51 -3.57
N PHE A 30 -6.04 -1.22 -3.30
CA PHE A 30 -5.33 -0.14 -3.98
C PHE A 30 -3.83 -0.19 -3.65
N PHE A 31 -3.49 -0.31 -2.37
CA PHE A 31 -2.11 -0.38 -1.94
C PHE A 31 -1.39 -1.62 -2.51
N THR A 32 -2.05 -2.77 -2.53
CA THR A 32 -1.52 -4.00 -3.17
C THR A 32 -1.21 -3.76 -4.66
N ARG A 33 -2.09 -3.05 -5.38
CA ARG A 33 -1.88 -2.67 -6.79
C ARG A 33 -0.73 -1.68 -6.95
N MET A 34 -0.53 -0.76 -6.02
CA MET A 34 0.64 0.14 -6.04
C MET A 34 1.95 -0.65 -5.88
N LEU A 35 1.98 -1.60 -4.92
CA LEU A 35 3.18 -2.41 -4.67
C LEU A 35 3.56 -3.32 -5.85
N THR A 36 2.57 -3.81 -6.60
CA THR A 36 2.81 -4.67 -7.77
C THR A 36 3.01 -3.90 -9.07
N GLY A 37 2.34 -2.74 -9.22
CA GLY A 37 2.32 -1.96 -10.45
C GLY A 37 3.37 -0.85 -10.51
N LEU A 38 3.91 -0.39 -9.38
CA LEU A 38 4.86 0.71 -9.33
C LEU A 38 6.22 0.27 -8.75
N PRO A 39 7.32 0.90 -9.18
CA PRO A 39 8.60 0.78 -8.50
C PRO A 39 8.46 1.23 -7.04
N TRP A 40 9.14 0.52 -6.12
CA TRP A 40 9.12 0.83 -4.69
C TRP A 40 9.44 2.30 -4.38
N PHE A 41 10.42 2.87 -5.08
CA PHE A 41 10.81 4.27 -4.92
C PHE A 41 9.68 5.25 -5.24
N THR A 42 8.84 4.92 -6.22
CA THR A 42 7.65 5.71 -6.54
C THR A 42 6.59 5.60 -5.44
N VAL A 43 6.40 4.41 -4.86
CA VAL A 43 5.43 4.20 -3.77
C VAL A 43 5.76 5.08 -2.56
N ILE A 44 7.03 5.11 -2.13
CA ILE A 44 7.45 5.92 -0.97
C ILE A 44 7.50 7.43 -1.25
N GLN A 45 7.49 7.85 -2.53
CA GLN A 45 7.35 9.26 -2.90
C GLN A 45 5.89 9.71 -2.90
N LEU A 46 4.96 8.80 -3.20
CA LEU A 46 3.53 9.07 -3.24
C LEU A 46 2.87 8.95 -1.87
N VAL A 47 3.35 8.04 -1.04
CA VAL A 47 2.75 7.72 0.25
C VAL A 47 3.75 7.98 1.38
N PRO A 48 3.39 8.79 2.40
CA PRO A 48 4.22 8.99 3.58
C PRO A 48 4.62 7.67 4.23
N VAL A 49 5.87 7.57 4.70
CA VAL A 49 6.46 6.32 5.17
C VAL A 49 5.72 5.71 6.36
N GLU A 50 5.13 6.56 7.21
CA GLU A 50 4.33 6.17 8.36
C GLU A 50 3.05 5.44 7.91
N LYS A 51 2.39 5.95 6.87
CA LYS A 51 1.20 5.31 6.28
C LYS A 51 1.56 4.03 5.53
N VAL A 52 2.70 4.01 4.86
CA VAL A 52 3.22 2.77 4.25
C VAL A 52 3.41 1.70 5.33
N LYS A 53 4.02 2.05 6.46
CA LYS A 53 4.21 1.12 7.59
C LYS A 53 2.89 0.59 8.13
N GLU A 54 1.89 1.46 8.31
CA GLU A 54 0.53 1.09 8.73
C GLU A 54 -0.13 0.11 7.75
N MET A 55 -0.02 0.37 6.43
CA MET A 55 -0.68 -0.43 5.40
C MET A 55 0.07 -1.72 5.03
N MET A 56 1.36 -1.85 5.36
CA MET A 56 2.15 -3.07 5.17
C MET A 56 1.78 -4.16 6.20
N THR A 57 0.51 -4.54 6.22
CA THR A 57 -0.03 -5.63 7.03
C THR A 57 0.29 -6.99 6.41
N GLU A 58 0.21 -8.05 7.21
CA GLU A 58 0.39 -9.43 6.74
C GLU A 58 -0.61 -9.80 5.65
N LYS A 59 -1.85 -9.31 5.77
CA LYS A 59 -2.91 -9.52 4.79
C LYS A 59 -2.55 -8.93 3.42
N VAL A 60 -2.04 -7.70 3.39
CA VAL A 60 -1.57 -7.06 2.15
C VAL A 60 -0.42 -7.86 1.55
N ILE A 61 0.58 -8.21 2.35
CA ILE A 61 1.75 -8.95 1.85
C ILE A 61 1.35 -10.33 1.31
N ALA A 62 0.50 -11.06 2.03
CA ALA A 62 -0.01 -12.36 1.60
C ALA A 62 -0.81 -12.27 0.28
N SER A 63 -1.42 -11.12 -0.01
CA SER A 63 -2.15 -10.89 -1.26
C SER A 63 -1.26 -10.60 -2.47
N LEU A 64 0.05 -10.33 -2.26
CA LEU A 64 0.99 -10.06 -3.33
C LEU A 64 1.30 -11.33 -4.15
N TRP A 65 1.31 -11.17 -5.46
CA TRP A 65 1.68 -12.18 -6.45
C TRP A 65 2.50 -11.51 -7.57
N PRO A 66 3.53 -12.18 -8.11
CA PRO A 66 4.03 -13.54 -7.79
C PRO A 66 4.80 -13.64 -6.46
N GLU A 67 5.17 -14.86 -6.05
CA GLU A 67 5.88 -15.14 -4.78
C GLU A 67 7.17 -14.32 -4.61
N SER A 68 7.86 -14.03 -5.70
CA SER A 68 9.05 -13.15 -5.69
C SER A 68 8.74 -11.74 -5.19
N VAL A 69 7.58 -11.19 -5.59
CA VAL A 69 7.12 -9.87 -5.13
C VAL A 69 6.75 -9.94 -3.65
N ARG A 70 6.08 -11.01 -3.23
CA ARG A 70 5.75 -11.23 -1.81
C ARG A 70 7.01 -11.24 -0.94
N LYS A 71 8.01 -12.07 -1.26
CA LYS A 71 9.27 -12.16 -0.51
C LYS A 71 10.01 -10.83 -0.43
N LYS A 72 10.01 -10.06 -1.53
CA LYS A 72 10.59 -8.71 -1.54
C LYS A 72 9.91 -7.81 -0.51
N TYR A 73 8.58 -7.79 -0.46
CA TYR A 73 7.86 -6.90 0.44
C TYR A 73 7.78 -7.41 1.89
N GLU A 74 7.93 -8.71 2.14
CA GLU A 74 8.21 -9.26 3.48
C GLU A 74 9.52 -8.68 4.03
N TYR A 75 10.58 -8.67 3.21
CA TYR A 75 11.86 -8.07 3.59
C TYR A 75 11.73 -6.57 3.85
N VAL A 76 11.04 -5.85 2.97
CA VAL A 76 10.80 -4.40 3.13
C VAL A 76 10.04 -4.11 4.44
N ARG A 77 8.97 -4.87 4.75
CA ARG A 77 8.22 -4.69 6.02
C ARG A 77 9.12 -4.83 7.22
N LYS A 78 9.94 -5.89 7.26
CA LYS A 78 10.88 -6.14 8.36
C LYS A 78 11.86 -4.97 8.52
N ARG A 79 12.46 -4.52 7.42
CA ARG A 79 13.40 -3.38 7.41
C ARG A 79 12.75 -2.08 7.85
N LEU A 80 11.50 -1.85 7.44
CA LEU A 80 10.75 -0.66 7.79
C LEU A 80 10.46 -0.60 9.30
N GLN A 81 10.11 -1.73 9.89
CA GLN A 81 9.92 -1.85 11.34
C GLN A 81 11.21 -1.63 12.14
N GLU A 82 12.35 -2.12 11.62
CA GLU A 82 13.67 -1.90 12.23
C GLU A 82 14.12 -0.44 12.14
N ALA A 83 13.88 0.22 11.01
CA ALA A 83 14.33 1.60 10.76
C ALA A 83 13.45 2.65 11.45
N LEU A 84 12.16 2.36 11.60
CA LEU A 84 11.19 3.21 12.28
C LEU A 84 10.55 2.38 13.39
N PRO A 85 11.25 2.16 14.53
CA PRO A 85 10.62 1.52 15.68
C PRO A 85 9.39 2.32 16.09
N ASP A 86 8.36 1.63 16.58
CA ASP A 86 7.19 2.33 17.15
C ASP A 86 7.70 3.28 18.23
N ALA A 87 7.34 4.56 18.12
CA ALA A 87 7.64 5.53 19.16
C ALA A 87 6.94 5.04 20.43
N GLY A 88 7.72 4.47 21.34
CA GLY A 88 7.26 4.05 22.67
C GLY A 88 6.84 5.22 23.52
#